data_AF-A0A2V8MHG1-F1
#
_entry.id   AF-A0A2V8MHG1-F1
#
_cell.length_a   1.000
_cell.length_b   1.000
_cell.length_c   1.000
_cell.angle_alpha   90.00
_cell.angle_beta   90.00
_cell.angle_gamma   90.00
#
_symmetry.space_group_name_H-M   'P 1'
#
loop_
_entity.id
_entity.type
_entity.pdbx_description
1 polymer ?
#
loop_
_entity_poly.entity_id
_entity_poly.type
_entity_poly.pdbx_seq_one_letter_code
_entity_poly.pdbx_strand_id
1 'polypeptide(L)'
;SPFLAEIDTVAPKNTPVVVVLGDTKSHGPDMWPNYLRRRISPPRGGGIAVVNKSVWAGTLLLHQPFGTAITRFDRDVLGVAGVTHVFFFNASNDVNMPGMNGNRAEDVMSTGTITFAINQIIDRSHAAGLKVIGATLIP
;
A
#
# COMPACT_ATOMS: atom_id res chain seq x y z
N SER A 1 -7.21 -16.78 -16.16
CA SER A 1 -7.35 -17.59 -14.94
C SER A 1 -8.00 -16.75 -13.87
N PRO A 2 -9.06 -17.20 -13.18
CA PRO A 2 -9.55 -16.45 -12.03
C PRO A 2 -8.51 -16.59 -10.93
N PHE A 3 -7.85 -15.49 -10.59
CA PHE A 3 -6.94 -15.45 -9.45
C PHE A 3 -7.80 -15.28 -8.20
N LEU A 4 -7.53 -16.10 -7.18
CA LEU A 4 -8.08 -15.95 -5.84
C LEU A 4 -7.59 -14.58 -5.29
N ALA A 5 -8.49 -13.61 -5.16
CA ALA A 5 -8.11 -12.24 -4.81
C ALA A 5 -7.90 -12.03 -3.30
N GLU A 6 -8.53 -12.87 -2.46
CA GLU A 6 -8.46 -12.77 -1.00
C GLU A 6 -8.87 -14.12 -0.36
N ILE A 7 -8.27 -14.45 0.79
CA ILE A 7 -8.73 -15.52 1.69
C ILE A 7 -8.91 -14.87 3.06
N ASP A 8 -10.14 -14.83 3.54
CA ASP A 8 -10.43 -14.48 4.93
C ASP A 8 -10.33 -15.72 5.82
N THR A 9 -9.69 -15.56 6.96
CA THR A 9 -9.60 -16.61 7.98
C THR A 9 -10.09 -16.09 9.32
N VAL A 10 -10.69 -16.97 10.14
CA VAL A 10 -11.16 -16.59 11.47
C VAL A 10 -9.94 -16.36 12.37
N ALA A 11 -9.74 -15.12 12.80
CA ALA A 11 -8.72 -14.74 13.77
C ALA A 11 -9.35 -14.44 15.14
N PRO A 12 -8.58 -14.53 16.25
CA PRO A 12 -9.04 -14.05 17.55
C PRO A 12 -9.58 -12.61 17.49
N LYS A 13 -10.59 -12.33 18.32
CA LYS A 13 -11.18 -10.99 18.42
C LYS A 13 -10.06 -9.96 18.73
N ASN A 14 -10.05 -8.85 17.99
CA ASN A 14 -9.06 -7.77 18.07
C ASN A 14 -7.66 -8.04 17.47
N THR A 15 -7.49 -9.06 16.62
CA THR A 15 -6.26 -9.18 15.80
C THR A 15 -6.08 -7.93 14.91
N PRO A 16 -4.99 -7.16 15.05
CA PRO A 16 -4.75 -6.02 14.17
C PRO A 16 -4.49 -6.49 12.74
N VAL A 17 -5.19 -5.91 11.78
CA VAL A 17 -4.96 -6.10 10.35
C VAL A 17 -4.24 -4.87 9.79
N VAL A 18 -3.06 -5.10 9.21
CA VAL A 18 -2.22 -4.10 8.56
C VAL A 18 -2.27 -4.32 7.05
N VAL A 19 -2.72 -3.30 6.31
CA VAL A 19 -2.62 -3.30 4.85
C VAL A 19 -1.34 -2.59 4.42
N VAL A 20 -0.52 -3.22 3.58
CA VAL A 20 0.62 -2.56 2.92
C VAL A 20 0.16 -2.00 1.58
N LEU A 21 0.15 -0.67 1.47
CA LEU A 21 -0.13 0.07 0.24
C LEU A 21 1.19 0.58 -0.33
N GLY A 22 1.76 -0.18 -1.26
CA GLY A 22 3.09 0.11 -1.81
C GLY A 22 3.24 -0.08 -3.31
N ASP A 23 4.47 0.12 -3.77
CA ASP A 23 4.91 -0.07 -5.14
C ASP A 23 5.77 -1.33 -5.31
N THR A 24 6.54 -1.42 -6.40
CA THR A 24 7.50 -2.49 -6.69
C THR A 24 8.38 -2.87 -5.50
N LYS A 25 8.81 -1.91 -4.66
CA LYS A 25 9.69 -2.16 -3.50
C LYS A 25 9.03 -3.01 -2.41
N SER A 26 7.72 -3.22 -2.51
CA SER A 26 6.91 -4.00 -1.59
C SER A 26 6.15 -5.15 -2.29
N HIS A 27 6.22 -5.26 -3.62
CA HIS A 27 5.42 -6.20 -4.40
C HIS A 27 6.13 -7.56 -4.58
N GLY A 28 5.51 -8.63 -4.06
CA GLY A 28 5.96 -10.00 -4.29
C GLY A 28 6.07 -10.86 -3.02
N PRO A 29 6.20 -12.19 -3.18
CA PRO A 29 6.29 -13.14 -2.06
C PRO A 29 7.58 -13.00 -1.25
N ASP A 30 8.68 -12.60 -1.90
CA ASP A 30 10.01 -12.48 -1.30
C ASP A 30 10.35 -11.03 -0.92
N MET A 31 9.34 -10.18 -0.73
CA MET A 31 9.51 -8.80 -0.29
C MET A 31 9.32 -8.62 1.21
N TRP A 32 9.80 -7.48 1.72
CA TRP A 32 9.78 -7.12 3.14
C TRP A 32 8.43 -7.31 3.85
N PRO A 33 7.23 -7.12 3.24
CA PRO A 33 5.97 -7.35 3.95
C PRO A 33 5.80 -8.80 4.41
N ASN A 34 6.31 -9.77 3.64
CA ASN A 34 6.25 -11.17 4.00
C ASN A 34 7.28 -11.54 5.08
N TYR A 35 8.46 -10.91 5.09
CA TYR A 35 9.39 -11.03 6.20
C TYR A 35 8.82 -10.41 7.48
N LEU A 36 8.18 -9.24 7.38
CA LEU A 36 7.50 -8.59 8.50
C LEU A 36 6.42 -9.51 9.07
N ARG A 37 5.53 -10.04 8.21
CA ARG A 37 4.51 -11.03 8.61
C ARG A 37 5.12 -12.17 9.41
N ARG A 38 6.15 -12.84 8.87
CA ARG A 38 6.82 -13.96 9.57
C ARG A 38 7.43 -13.56 10.91
N ARG A 39 7.94 -12.33 11.04
CA ARG A 39 8.58 -11.83 12.27
C ARG A 39 7.57 -11.49 13.36
N ILE A 40 6.40 -10.99 13.00
CA ILE A 40 5.36 -10.54 13.95
C ILE A 40 4.30 -11.60 14.22
N SER A 41 4.31 -12.72 13.50
CA SER A 41 3.47 -13.88 13.76
C SER A 41 4.09 -14.77 14.85
N PRO A 42 3.48 -14.89 16.04
CA PRO A 42 3.93 -15.81 17.08
C PRO A 42 3.80 -17.29 16.65
N PRO A 43 4.63 -18.20 17.21
CA PRO A 43 4.66 -19.62 16.83
C PRO A 43 3.36 -20.40 17.06
N ARG A 44 2.46 -19.91 17.93
CA ARG A 44 1.23 -20.60 18.35
C ARG A 44 -0.06 -20.02 17.75
N GLY A 45 0.05 -19.17 16.72
CA GLY A 45 -1.08 -18.42 16.18
C GLY A 45 -1.49 -17.24 17.06
N GLY A 46 -2.35 -16.36 16.55
CA GLY A 46 -2.50 -14.99 17.05
C GLY A 46 -1.45 -14.06 16.45
N GLY A 47 -1.51 -12.75 16.74
CA GLY A 47 -0.56 -11.75 16.20
C GLY A 47 -1.22 -10.71 15.31
N ILE A 48 -0.43 -10.11 14.42
CA ILE A 48 -0.86 -9.11 13.43
C ILE A 48 -1.04 -9.77 12.07
N ALA A 49 -2.18 -9.55 11.42
CA ALA A 49 -2.39 -9.95 10.03
C ALA A 49 -1.80 -8.90 9.08
N VAL A 50 -1.06 -9.33 8.07
CA VAL A 50 -0.47 -8.45 7.05
C VAL A 50 -1.05 -8.79 5.70
N VAL A 51 -1.74 -7.82 5.08
CA VAL A 51 -2.33 -7.93 3.74
C VAL A 51 -1.54 -7.03 2.81
N ASN A 52 -0.82 -7.62 1.85
CA ASN A 52 0.00 -6.86 0.92
C ASN A 52 -0.78 -6.51 -0.36
N LYS A 53 -1.16 -5.24 -0.52
CA LYS A 53 -1.86 -4.72 -1.71
C LYS A 53 -0.93 -3.82 -2.54
N SER A 54 0.37 -4.10 -2.49
CA SER A 54 1.35 -3.40 -3.31
C SER A 54 1.24 -3.79 -4.77
N VAL A 55 1.45 -2.83 -5.66
CA VAL A 55 1.34 -3.02 -7.12
C VAL A 55 2.71 -2.81 -7.75
N TRP A 56 3.15 -3.75 -8.58
CA TRP A 56 4.34 -3.58 -9.40
C TRP A 56 4.18 -2.39 -10.35
N ALA A 57 5.22 -1.56 -10.45
CA ALA A 57 5.17 -0.25 -11.12
C ALA A 57 4.02 0.65 -10.63
N GLY A 58 3.52 0.41 -9.41
CA GLY A 58 2.45 1.20 -8.83
C GLY A 58 2.89 2.63 -8.54
N THR A 59 1.98 3.56 -8.74
CA THR A 59 2.16 5.00 -8.55
C THR A 59 1.12 5.53 -7.56
N LEU A 60 1.39 6.67 -6.94
CA LEU A 60 0.46 7.39 -6.08
C LEU A 60 -0.61 8.14 -6.91
N LEU A 61 -0.17 8.82 -7.97
CA LEU A 61 -0.97 9.70 -8.82
C LEU A 61 -0.69 9.50 -10.32
N LEU A 62 0.54 9.18 -10.71
CA LEU A 62 0.91 9.05 -12.13
C LEU A 62 0.09 7.93 -12.77
N HIS A 63 -0.65 8.22 -13.85
CA HIS A 63 -1.59 7.24 -14.40
C HIS A 63 -0.86 5.99 -14.91
N GLN A 64 -1.30 4.81 -14.47
CA GLN A 64 -0.76 3.51 -14.87
C GLN A 64 -1.94 2.53 -15.09
N PRO A 65 -1.77 1.46 -15.89
CA PRO A 65 -2.87 0.56 -16.29
C PRO A 65 -3.67 -0.06 -15.12
N PHE A 66 -3.03 -0.21 -13.95
CA PHE A 66 -3.64 -0.83 -12.77
C PHE A 66 -4.30 0.17 -11.80
N GLY A 67 -4.41 1.44 -12.20
CA GLY A 67 -4.89 2.53 -11.36
C GLY A 67 -3.84 3.01 -10.37
N THR A 68 -4.07 4.17 -9.77
CA THR A 68 -3.14 4.81 -8.81
C THR A 68 -3.48 4.40 -7.39
N ALA A 69 -2.54 4.60 -6.44
CA ALA A 69 -2.77 4.31 -5.03
C ALA A 69 -3.97 5.10 -4.48
N ILE A 70 -4.15 6.36 -4.91
CA ILE A 70 -5.31 7.19 -4.54
C ILE A 70 -6.62 6.59 -5.01
N THR A 71 -6.71 6.18 -6.29
CA THR A 71 -7.95 5.66 -6.86
C THR A 71 -8.30 4.28 -6.32
N ARG A 72 -7.29 3.49 -5.94
CA ARG A 72 -7.50 2.13 -5.42
C ARG A 72 -7.68 2.09 -3.90
N PHE A 73 -7.45 3.18 -3.18
CA PHE A 73 -7.40 3.20 -1.71
C PHE A 73 -8.66 2.62 -1.05
N ASP A 74 -9.85 2.98 -1.51
CA ASP A 74 -11.09 2.47 -0.90
C ASP A 74 -11.20 0.95 -1.05
N ARG A 75 -10.88 0.42 -2.24
CA ARG A 75 -10.92 -1.01 -2.50
C ARG A 75 -9.82 -1.76 -1.76
N ASP A 76 -8.58 -1.27 -1.85
CA ASP A 76 -7.40 -2.00 -1.42
C ASP A 76 -7.09 -1.82 0.06
N VAL A 77 -7.57 -0.74 0.70
CA VAL A 77 -7.35 -0.47 2.13
C VAL A 77 -8.66 -0.55 2.89
N LEU A 78 -9.63 0.31 2.59
CA LEU A 78 -10.87 0.37 3.38
C LEU A 78 -11.77 -0.85 3.18
N GLY A 79 -11.69 -1.51 2.03
CA GLY A 79 -12.41 -2.72 1.69
C GLY A 79 -11.85 -3.98 2.36
N VAL A 80 -10.67 -3.91 2.99
CA VAL A 80 -10.08 -5.07 3.68
C VAL A 80 -10.76 -5.26 5.03
N ALA A 81 -11.31 -6.45 5.24
CA ALA A 81 -12.05 -6.77 6.46
C ALA A 81 -11.19 -6.60 7.72
N GLY A 82 -11.71 -5.85 8.69
CA GLY A 82 -11.04 -5.64 9.98
C GLY A 82 -9.75 -4.83 9.92
N VAL A 83 -9.49 -4.10 8.82
CA VAL A 83 -8.33 -3.20 8.71
C VAL A 83 -8.26 -2.24 9.89
N THR A 84 -7.06 -2.12 10.47
CA THR A 84 -6.78 -1.23 11.62
C THR A 84 -5.63 -0.30 11.34
N HIS A 85 -4.74 -0.68 10.43
CA HIS A 85 -3.55 0.08 10.07
C HIS A 85 -3.35 0.05 8.55
N VAL A 86 -2.81 1.14 8.02
CA VAL A 86 -2.21 1.18 6.70
C VAL A 86 -0.71 1.46 6.82
N PHE A 87 0.10 0.66 6.15
CA PHE A 87 1.51 0.93 5.94
C PHE A 87 1.69 1.53 4.54
N PHE A 88 2.03 2.80 4.47
CA PHE A 88 2.22 3.53 3.22
C PHE A 88 3.70 3.58 2.86
N PHE A 89 4.06 2.94 1.74
CA PHE A 89 5.39 3.01 1.14
C PHE A 89 5.29 3.05 -0.38
N ASN A 90 4.99 4.25 -0.90
CA ASN A 90 4.69 4.50 -2.30
C ASN A 90 5.24 5.89 -2.72
N ALA A 91 4.92 6.34 -3.93
CA ALA A 91 5.32 7.60 -4.56
C ALA A 91 6.74 7.64 -5.17
N SER A 92 7.53 6.56 -5.05
CA SER A 92 8.88 6.56 -5.65
C SER A 92 8.84 6.61 -7.18
N ASN A 93 7.82 6.00 -7.79
CA ASN A 93 7.63 6.03 -9.23
C ASN A 93 7.10 7.37 -9.73
N ASP A 94 6.29 8.09 -8.95
CA ASP A 94 5.81 9.44 -9.30
C ASP A 94 6.95 10.46 -9.38
N VAL A 95 8.02 10.24 -8.60
CA VAL A 95 9.24 11.06 -8.64
C VAL A 95 10.16 10.64 -9.79
N ASN A 96 10.35 9.33 -9.99
CA ASN A 96 11.43 8.81 -10.84
C ASN A 96 11.01 8.41 -12.26
N MET A 97 9.73 8.14 -12.52
CA MET A 97 9.28 7.67 -13.83
C MET A 97 8.94 8.73 -14.88
N PRO A 98 8.69 10.02 -14.57
CA PRO A 98 8.51 11.02 -15.61
C PRO A 98 9.67 11.04 -16.62
N GLY A 99 9.36 10.98 -17.92
CA GLY A 99 10.37 10.85 -18.99
C GLY A 99 11.01 9.46 -19.13
N MET A 100 10.57 8.46 -18.36
CA MET A 100 11.02 7.07 -18.42
C MET A 100 9.86 6.11 -18.67
N ASN A 101 10.17 4.90 -19.15
CA ASN A 101 9.19 3.80 -19.30
C ASN A 101 7.92 4.18 -20.10
N GLY A 102 8.05 5.06 -21.09
CA GLY A 102 6.94 5.53 -21.91
C GLY A 102 6.10 6.66 -21.31
N ASN A 103 6.41 7.14 -20.10
CA ASN A 103 5.79 8.33 -19.53
C ASN A 103 6.39 9.60 -20.15
N ARG A 104 5.59 10.65 -20.22
CA ARG A 104 5.99 11.93 -20.81
C ARG A 104 6.81 12.73 -19.80
N ALA A 105 7.73 13.57 -20.25
CA ALA A 105 8.54 14.38 -19.35
C ALA A 105 7.69 15.43 -18.62
N GLU A 106 6.61 15.90 -19.26
CA GLU A 106 5.60 16.79 -18.69
C GLU A 106 4.75 16.15 -17.58
N ASP A 107 4.86 14.83 -17.36
CA ASP A 107 4.18 14.14 -16.26
C ASP A 107 4.91 14.34 -14.91
N VAL A 108 6.02 15.10 -14.88
CA VAL A 108 6.72 15.47 -13.64
C VAL A 108 5.74 16.18 -12.70
N MET A 109 5.59 15.62 -11.50
CA MET A 109 4.73 16.20 -10.47
C MET A 109 5.53 17.12 -9.55
N SER A 110 4.91 18.23 -9.16
CA SER A 110 5.48 19.06 -8.10
C SER A 110 5.51 18.31 -6.77
N THR A 111 6.47 18.64 -5.91
CA THR A 111 6.52 18.12 -4.54
C THR A 111 5.22 18.42 -3.79
N GLY A 112 4.64 19.61 -3.98
CA GLY A 112 3.35 19.98 -3.40
C GLY A 112 2.19 19.07 -3.83
N THR A 113 2.17 18.66 -5.11
CA THR A 113 1.16 17.71 -5.64
C THR A 113 1.30 16.33 -4.99
N ILE A 114 2.52 15.83 -4.86
CA ILE A 114 2.80 14.54 -4.22
C ILE A 114 2.44 14.61 -2.73
N THR A 115 2.88 15.65 -2.02
CA THR A 115 2.55 15.86 -0.60
C THR A 115 1.05 15.95 -0.38
N PHE A 116 0.33 16.68 -1.24
CA PHE A 116 -1.13 16.76 -1.15
C PHE A 116 -1.80 15.40 -1.28
N ALA A 117 -1.37 14.56 -2.23
CA ALA A 117 -1.92 13.21 -2.36
C ALA A 117 -1.55 12.28 -1.18
N ILE A 118 -0.34 12.38 -0.63
CA ILE A 118 0.01 11.65 0.59
C ILE A 118 -0.91 12.07 1.74
N ASN A 119 -1.17 13.36 1.90
CA ASN A 119 -2.10 13.86 2.91
C ASN A 119 -3.52 13.35 2.69
N GLN A 120 -4.00 13.25 1.44
CA GLN A 120 -5.30 12.64 1.17
C GLN A 120 -5.39 11.18 1.63
N ILE A 121 -4.34 10.37 1.45
CA ILE A 121 -4.29 9.01 1.98
C ILE A 121 -4.37 9.04 3.51
N ILE A 122 -3.56 9.89 4.15
CA ILE A 122 -3.53 10.03 5.61
C ILE A 122 -4.88 10.45 6.18
N ASP A 123 -5.51 11.46 5.59
CA ASP A 123 -6.79 12.00 6.05
C ASP A 123 -7.91 10.97 5.88
N ARG A 124 -7.95 10.26 4.74
CA ARG A 124 -8.94 9.18 4.51
C ARG A 124 -8.73 8.02 5.48
N SER A 125 -7.48 7.66 5.78
CA SER A 125 -7.18 6.65 6.80
C SER A 125 -7.67 7.06 8.18
N HIS A 126 -7.36 8.28 8.61
CA HIS A 126 -7.79 8.77 9.93
C HIS A 126 -9.32 8.91 10.01
N ALA A 127 -9.98 9.35 8.94
CA ALA A 127 -11.44 9.42 8.87
C ALA A 127 -12.10 8.04 9.02
N ALA A 128 -11.43 6.97 8.56
CA ALA A 128 -11.84 5.59 8.74
C ALA A 128 -11.37 4.97 10.08
N GLY A 129 -10.75 5.75 10.98
CA GLY A 129 -10.24 5.28 12.27
C GLY A 129 -8.97 4.43 12.18
N LEU A 130 -8.28 4.44 11.04
CA LEU A 130 -7.05 3.68 10.83
C LEU A 130 -5.83 4.43 11.33
N LYS A 131 -4.83 3.69 11.82
CA LYS A 131 -3.50 4.23 12.08
C LYS A 131 -2.64 4.18 10.82
N VAL A 132 -1.88 5.24 10.55
CA VAL A 132 -0.98 5.31 9.39
C VAL A 132 0.47 5.10 9.83
N ILE A 133 1.17 4.21 9.12
CA ILE A 133 2.61 3.99 9.26
C ILE A 133 3.24 4.37 7.94
N GLY A 134 4.03 5.46 7.91
CA GLY A 134 4.76 5.90 6.73
C GLY A 134 6.19 5.38 6.72
N ALA A 135 6.70 5.04 5.53
CA ALA A 135 8.13 4.84 5.31
C ALA A 135 8.72 5.97 4.46
N THR A 136 9.99 6.30 4.72
CA THR A 136 10.74 7.25 3.92
C THR A 136 11.04 6.66 2.55
N LEU A 137 10.98 7.50 1.50
CA LEU A 137 11.51 7.12 0.19
C LEU A 137 12.99 6.77 0.34
N ILE A 138 13.35 5.60 -0.17
CA ILE A 138 14.75 5.16 -0.26
C ILE A 138 15.36 5.71 -1.56
N PRO A 139 16.67 6.01 -1.58
CA PRO A 139 17.38 6.45 -2.78
C PRO A 139 17.19 5.52 -3.99
#